data_AF-A0A8H5QAY8-F1
#
_entry.id   AF-A0A8H5QAY8-F1
#
_cell.length_a   1.000
_cell.length_b   1.000
_cell.length_c   1.000
_cell.angle_alpha   90.00
_cell.angle_beta   90.00
_cell.angle_gamma   90.00
#
_symmetry.space_group_name_H-M   'P 1'
#
loop_
_entity.id
_entity.type
_entity.pdbx_description
1 polymer ?
#
loop_
_entity_poly.entity_id
_entity_poly.type
_entity_poly.pdbx_seq_one_letter_code
_entity_poly.pdbx_strand_id
1 'polypeptide(L)'
;MTCSFHPFPKLPAELRIQIWDAACLSYDLYSLRGIGMHYIDLDPSADDTTILAYHKSTADAVDGDDHSACLVHALLTTCKESRYVVSRYWNHYRYGDMSVPPAMLPVREIGGVWHAPVCPAKDIFCIKSKTWNTPDNHMGIWQIKIPDFTSQQLWTTNIQNIAFEFDKSWNKDLPKRYLDLMSETSARGCLSRFLYNRYLNSSTTPKIWIIVKNGQWTIDPDHPLKPFHDCDTEYVSVSEYFSCRHCRRTHDFDGVFESVRSFTNSLDNLGVAGTFNLESHISRNIKFLAHRDMQIDLCTGRGPHEDEKEDDDDSDLGF
;
A
#
# COMPACT_ATOMS: atom_id res chain seq x y z
N MET A 1 -18.75 -46.06 23.23
CA MET A 1 -19.32 -44.77 22.75
C MET A 1 -18.85 -44.56 21.33
N THR A 2 -19.75 -44.52 20.35
CA THR A 2 -19.41 -44.19 18.97
C THR A 2 -19.41 -42.68 18.81
N CYS A 3 -18.24 -42.07 18.65
CA CYS A 3 -18.12 -40.64 18.40
C CYS A 3 -18.48 -40.39 16.92
N SER A 4 -19.69 -39.89 16.65
CA SER A 4 -20.06 -39.47 15.30
C SER A 4 -19.54 -38.05 15.06
N PHE A 5 -18.51 -37.92 14.22
CA PHE A 5 -18.11 -36.61 13.72
C PHE A 5 -19.15 -36.12 12.72
N HIS A 6 -19.84 -35.03 13.07
CA HIS A 6 -20.75 -34.36 12.16
C HIS A 6 -19.99 -33.29 11.37
N PRO A 7 -20.12 -33.26 10.04
CA PRO A 7 -19.60 -32.16 9.22
C PRO A 7 -20.13 -30.82 9.70
N PHE A 8 -19.30 -29.78 9.69
CA PHE A 8 -19.64 -28.44 10.20
C PHE A 8 -21.01 -27.92 9.73
N PRO A 9 -21.40 -28.01 8.43
CA PRO A 9 -22.71 -27.52 7.98
C PRO A 9 -23.92 -28.24 8.63
N LYS A 10 -23.73 -29.45 9.14
CA LYS A 10 -24.77 -30.28 9.77
C LYS A 10 -24.86 -30.08 11.29
N LEU A 11 -23.99 -29.26 11.88
CA LEU A 11 -24.10 -28.89 13.29
C LEU A 11 -25.30 -27.96 13.52
N PRO A 12 -25.92 -27.99 14.72
CA PRO A 12 -26.85 -26.97 15.17
C PRO A 12 -26.28 -25.55 15.00
N ALA A 13 -27.15 -24.59 14.68
CA ALA A 13 -26.74 -23.22 14.39
C ALA A 13 -25.97 -22.57 15.56
N GLU A 14 -26.37 -22.87 16.79
CA GLU A 14 -25.72 -22.38 18.00
C GLU A 14 -24.26 -22.84 18.10
N LEU A 15 -23.98 -24.10 17.75
CA LEU A 15 -22.61 -24.64 17.76
C LEU A 15 -21.77 -24.06 16.62
N ARG A 16 -22.36 -23.87 15.43
CA ARG A 16 -21.65 -23.22 14.31
C ARG A 16 -21.25 -21.80 14.65
N ILE A 17 -22.16 -21.03 15.25
CA ILE A 17 -21.89 -19.66 15.71
C ILE A 17 -20.79 -19.66 16.78
N GLN A 18 -20.83 -20.55 17.77
CA GLN A 18 -19.79 -20.64 18.79
C GLN A 18 -18.41 -20.96 18.22
N ILE A 19 -18.34 -21.85 17.22
CA ILE A 19 -17.08 -22.18 16.54
C ILE A 19 -16.55 -20.94 15.80
N TRP A 20 -17.42 -20.19 15.11
CA TRP A 20 -17.02 -18.95 14.45
C TRP A 20 -16.58 -17.88 15.44
N ASP A 21 -17.32 -17.66 16.53
CA ASP A 21 -16.97 -16.71 17.59
C ASP A 21 -15.60 -17.06 18.19
N ALA A 22 -15.32 -18.35 18.43
CA ALA A 22 -14.05 -18.83 18.97
C ALA A 22 -12.88 -18.70 17.97
N ALA A 23 -13.16 -18.66 16.67
CA ALA A 23 -12.15 -18.49 15.63
C ALA A 23 -11.82 -17.00 15.35
N CYS A 24 -12.60 -16.05 15.88
CA CYS A 24 -12.29 -14.64 15.78
C CYS A 24 -11.00 -14.32 16.57
N LEU A 25 -9.98 -13.82 15.87
CA LEU A 25 -8.75 -13.35 16.52
C LEU A 25 -9.01 -12.07 17.31
N SER A 26 -8.39 -11.94 18.49
CA SER A 26 -8.39 -10.70 19.25
C SER A 26 -7.60 -9.60 18.52
N TYR A 27 -7.90 -8.33 18.84
CA TYR A 27 -7.15 -7.20 18.27
C TYR A 27 -5.67 -7.22 18.66
N ASP A 28 -5.33 -7.76 19.83
CA ASP A 28 -3.92 -7.89 20.24
C ASP A 28 -3.17 -8.82 19.30
N LEU A 29 -3.79 -9.93 18.89
CA LEU A 29 -3.24 -10.84 17.89
C LEU A 29 -3.19 -10.18 16.51
N TYR A 30 -4.18 -9.37 16.15
CA TYR A 30 -4.16 -8.56 14.92
C TYR A 30 -2.98 -7.58 14.92
N SER A 31 -2.76 -6.82 16.00
CA SER A 31 -1.66 -5.85 16.10
C SER A 31 -0.28 -6.51 16.21
N LEU A 32 -0.19 -7.75 16.68
CA LEU A 32 1.07 -8.50 16.79
C LEU A 32 1.45 -9.21 15.48
N ARG A 33 0.47 -9.65 14.69
CA ARG A 33 0.69 -10.40 13.44
C ARG A 33 1.06 -9.54 12.23
N GLY A 34 1.29 -8.24 12.42
CA GLY A 34 1.74 -7.32 11.38
C GLY A 34 0.65 -6.36 10.92
N ILE A 35 1.00 -5.55 9.92
CA ILE A 35 0.12 -4.50 9.39
C ILE A 35 -0.58 -5.03 8.13
N GLY A 36 -1.90 -4.87 8.03
CA GLY A 36 -2.66 -5.36 6.87
C GLY A 36 -2.51 -4.47 5.64
N MET A 37 -2.49 -5.08 4.45
CA MET A 37 -2.61 -4.40 3.16
C MET A 37 -4.01 -4.58 2.55
N HIS A 38 -4.68 -3.46 2.26
CA HIS A 38 -6.06 -3.41 1.79
C HIS A 38 -6.17 -2.82 0.40
N TYR A 39 -6.86 -3.50 -0.52
CA TYR A 39 -7.12 -2.97 -1.85
C TYR A 39 -8.42 -2.18 -1.88
N ILE A 40 -8.31 -0.89 -2.18
CA ILE A 40 -9.44 0.05 -2.11
C ILE A 40 -9.71 0.75 -3.44
N ASP A 41 -10.99 1.08 -3.65
CA ASP A 41 -11.44 2.08 -4.58
C ASP A 41 -11.73 3.39 -3.84
N LEU A 42 -11.74 4.50 -4.59
CA LEU A 42 -11.93 5.84 -4.09
C LEU A 42 -13.09 6.52 -4.80
N ASP A 43 -14.02 7.07 -4.02
CA ASP A 43 -15.07 7.95 -4.53
C ASP A 43 -14.88 9.36 -3.93
N PRO A 44 -14.75 10.42 -4.75
CA PRO A 44 -14.74 11.78 -4.22
C PRO A 44 -16.08 12.12 -3.54
N SER A 45 -16.00 12.81 -2.41
CA SER A 45 -17.17 13.35 -1.71
C SER A 45 -17.60 14.70 -2.30
N ALA A 46 -18.82 15.14 -1.98
CA ALA A 46 -19.36 16.42 -2.42
C ALA A 46 -18.74 17.66 -1.75
N ASP A 47 -17.87 17.47 -0.74
CA ASP A 47 -17.17 18.54 -0.02
C ASP A 47 -15.80 18.90 -0.62
N ASP A 48 -15.48 18.35 -1.80
CA ASP A 48 -14.28 18.56 -2.62
C ASP A 48 -12.94 18.37 -1.90
N THR A 49 -12.93 17.82 -0.69
CA THR A 49 -11.72 17.63 0.13
C THR A 49 -11.71 16.28 0.83
N THR A 50 -12.88 15.63 0.97
CA THR A 50 -12.98 14.26 1.45
C THR A 50 -13.00 13.28 0.27
N ILE A 51 -12.26 12.19 0.43
CA ILE A 51 -12.27 11.03 -0.47
C ILE A 51 -12.76 9.85 0.35
N LEU A 52 -13.79 9.17 -0.14
CA LEU A 52 -14.37 8.01 0.53
C LEU A 52 -13.71 6.73 0.02
N ALA A 53 -13.18 5.93 0.94
CA ALA A 53 -12.52 4.66 0.65
C ALA A 53 -13.50 3.50 0.80
N TYR A 54 -13.51 2.62 -0.20
CA TYR A 54 -14.29 1.38 -0.20
C TYR A 54 -13.37 0.22 -0.55
N HIS A 55 -13.59 -0.95 0.04
CA HIS A 55 -12.87 -2.14 -0.40
C HIS A 55 -13.37 -2.57 -1.79
N LYS A 56 -12.46 -3.01 -2.66
CA LYS A 56 -12.81 -3.56 -3.96
C LYS A 56 -13.62 -4.86 -3.78
N SER A 57 -14.69 -5.03 -4.57
CA SER A 57 -15.49 -6.26 -4.54
C SER A 57 -14.62 -7.49 -4.84
N THR A 58 -14.86 -8.61 -4.16
CA THR A 58 -14.30 -9.91 -4.55
C THR A 58 -14.73 -10.33 -5.96
N ALA A 59 -15.86 -9.82 -6.46
CA ALA A 59 -16.35 -10.06 -7.81
C ALA A 59 -15.75 -9.11 -8.87
N ASP A 60 -15.16 -7.99 -8.46
CA ASP A 60 -14.42 -7.07 -9.34
C ASP A 60 -12.93 -7.44 -9.44
N ALA A 61 -12.52 -8.50 -8.75
CA ALA A 61 -11.23 -9.13 -8.88
C ALA A 61 -11.22 -9.94 -10.19
N VAL A 62 -11.29 -9.19 -11.29
CA VAL A 62 -10.92 -9.67 -12.61
C VAL A 62 -9.46 -9.28 -12.75
N ASP A 63 -8.61 -10.29 -12.90
CA ASP A 63 -7.14 -10.28 -12.91
C ASP A 63 -6.45 -10.25 -11.53
N GLY A 64 -6.29 -11.44 -10.94
CA GLY A 64 -5.13 -11.83 -10.12
C GLY A 64 -4.90 -11.13 -8.78
N ASP A 65 -5.70 -10.13 -8.43
CA ASP A 65 -5.61 -9.32 -7.20
C ASP A 65 -6.76 -9.68 -6.21
N ASP A 66 -7.17 -10.96 -6.16
CA ASP A 66 -8.39 -11.45 -5.48
C ASP A 66 -8.23 -11.61 -3.95
N HIS A 67 -7.05 -11.32 -3.40
CA HIS A 67 -6.66 -11.78 -2.07
C HIS A 67 -6.04 -10.66 -1.23
N SER A 68 -6.87 -9.76 -0.70
CA SER A 68 -6.45 -8.69 0.23
C SER A 68 -6.27 -9.19 1.67
N ALA A 69 -5.38 -8.56 2.43
CA ALA A 69 -5.21 -8.78 3.87
C ALA A 69 -6.50 -8.66 4.71
N CYS A 70 -7.50 -7.88 4.27
CA CYS A 70 -8.78 -7.82 4.98
C CYS A 70 -9.46 -9.21 5.03
N LEU A 71 -9.13 -10.10 4.09
CA LEU A 71 -9.61 -11.48 3.99
C LEU A 71 -8.80 -12.46 4.84
N VAL A 72 -7.72 -12.02 5.52
CA VAL A 72 -6.85 -12.86 6.39
C VAL A 72 -7.59 -13.38 7.61
N HIS A 73 -8.67 -12.73 8.03
CA HIS A 73 -9.71 -13.50 8.71
C HIS A 73 -10.30 -14.44 7.65
N ALA A 74 -9.75 -15.66 7.52
CA ALA A 74 -10.27 -16.72 6.66
C ALA A 74 -11.77 -17.00 6.90
N LEU A 75 -12.30 -16.51 8.03
CA LEU A 75 -13.70 -16.41 8.38
C LEU A 75 -14.51 -15.46 7.49
N LEU A 76 -13.96 -14.34 7.01
CA LEU A 76 -14.70 -13.37 6.18
C LEU A 76 -15.01 -13.91 4.77
N THR A 77 -14.18 -14.81 4.25
CA THR A 77 -14.39 -15.41 2.92
C THR A 77 -15.17 -16.73 2.96
N THR A 78 -15.40 -17.33 4.13
CA THR A 78 -15.94 -18.71 4.22
C THR A 78 -17.43 -18.80 3.88
N CYS A 79 -18.29 -18.02 4.55
CA CYS A 79 -19.72 -17.97 4.25
C CYS A 79 -20.42 -16.72 4.82
N LYS A 80 -21.71 -16.54 4.52
CA LYS A 80 -22.51 -15.43 5.09
C LYS A 80 -22.55 -15.46 6.62
N GLU A 81 -22.66 -16.66 7.21
CA GLU A 81 -22.72 -16.86 8.66
C GLU A 81 -21.43 -16.40 9.35
N SER A 82 -20.26 -16.77 8.82
CA SER A 82 -18.97 -16.36 9.37
C SER A 82 -18.72 -14.86 9.22
N ARG A 83 -19.11 -14.24 8.10
CA ARG A 83 -19.07 -12.77 7.93
C ARG A 83 -19.88 -12.04 8.99
N TYR A 84 -21.10 -12.51 9.24
CA TYR A 84 -21.97 -11.95 10.27
C TYR A 84 -21.32 -12.05 11.66
N VAL A 85 -20.77 -13.21 11.99
CA VAL A 85 -20.11 -13.44 13.29
C VAL A 85 -18.89 -12.54 13.46
N VAL A 86 -18.00 -12.45 12.48
CA VAL A 86 -16.82 -11.57 12.54
C VAL A 86 -17.24 -10.11 12.67
N SER A 87 -18.19 -9.64 11.86
CA SER A 87 -18.69 -8.26 11.96
C SER A 87 -19.30 -7.98 13.34
N ARG A 88 -20.10 -8.91 13.88
CA ARG A 88 -20.67 -8.78 15.23
C ARG A 88 -19.58 -8.74 16.30
N TYR A 89 -18.60 -9.64 16.20
CA TYR A 89 -17.47 -9.74 17.14
C TYR A 89 -16.74 -8.41 17.23
N TRP A 90 -16.35 -7.83 16.09
CA TRP A 90 -15.67 -6.54 16.05
C TRP A 90 -16.55 -5.38 16.52
N ASN A 91 -17.83 -5.32 16.12
CA ASN A 91 -18.74 -4.27 16.61
C ASN A 91 -18.93 -4.27 18.14
N HIS A 92 -18.79 -5.43 18.79
CA HIS A 92 -18.93 -5.57 20.24
C HIS A 92 -17.59 -5.74 20.96
N TYR A 93 -16.47 -5.71 20.24
CA TYR A 93 -15.15 -5.88 20.83
C TYR A 93 -14.88 -4.69 21.74
N ARG A 94 -14.62 -4.97 23.03
CA ARG A 94 -14.31 -3.91 23.99
C ARG A 94 -12.89 -3.41 23.70
N TYR A 95 -12.83 -2.32 22.95
CA TYR A 95 -11.57 -1.70 22.55
C TYR A 95 -10.76 -1.12 23.72
N GLY A 96 -11.36 -0.97 24.92
CA GLY A 96 -10.65 -0.42 26.08
C GLY A 96 -10.10 0.98 25.80
N ASP A 97 -8.96 1.32 26.42
CA ASP A 97 -8.23 2.58 26.22
C ASP A 97 -7.24 2.49 25.04
N MET A 98 -7.64 1.81 23.95
CA MET A 98 -6.75 1.69 22.80
C MET A 98 -6.60 3.03 22.09
N SER A 99 -5.35 3.43 21.89
CA SER A 99 -5.00 4.68 21.22
C SER A 99 -5.41 4.73 19.74
N VAL A 100 -5.72 3.58 19.11
CA VAL A 100 -6.16 3.48 17.71
C VAL A 100 -7.20 2.35 17.56
N PRO A 101 -8.51 2.63 17.65
CA PRO A 101 -9.52 1.62 17.41
C PRO A 101 -9.55 1.22 15.92
N PRO A 102 -9.92 -0.03 15.59
CA PRO A 102 -10.17 -0.42 14.22
C PRO A 102 -11.41 0.31 13.66
N ALA A 103 -11.44 0.46 12.34
CA ALA A 103 -12.57 0.95 11.58
C ALA A 103 -13.17 -0.18 10.74
N MET A 104 -14.40 0.02 10.29
CA MET A 104 -15.15 -0.96 9.49
C MET A 104 -15.20 -0.50 8.03
N LEU A 105 -14.28 -1.02 7.21
CA LEU A 105 -14.20 -0.69 5.79
C LEU A 105 -15.34 -1.36 5.01
N PRO A 106 -16.20 -0.61 4.31
CA PRO A 106 -17.30 -1.18 3.53
C PRO A 106 -16.75 -1.91 2.30
N VAL A 107 -17.20 -3.14 2.11
CA VAL A 107 -16.94 -4.00 0.96
C VAL A 107 -18.22 -4.08 0.13
N ARG A 108 -18.16 -3.59 -1.11
CA ARG A 108 -19.29 -3.64 -2.05
C ARG A 108 -19.23 -4.96 -2.81
N GLU A 109 -20.20 -5.85 -2.67
CA GLU A 109 -20.32 -7.08 -3.46
C GLU A 109 -21.66 -7.16 -4.21
N ILE A 110 -21.73 -8.01 -5.24
CA ILE A 110 -22.95 -8.28 -6.04
C ILE A 110 -24.12 -8.72 -5.13
N GLY A 111 -23.84 -9.26 -3.93
CA GLY A 111 -24.83 -9.71 -2.95
C GLY A 111 -25.15 -8.73 -1.80
N GLY A 112 -24.62 -7.50 -1.83
CA GLY A 112 -24.82 -6.48 -0.79
C GLY A 112 -23.52 -5.89 -0.25
N VAL A 113 -23.64 -4.96 0.71
CA VAL A 113 -22.50 -4.34 1.40
C VAL A 113 -22.27 -5.05 2.73
N TRP A 114 -21.04 -5.47 2.98
CA TRP A 114 -20.59 -5.94 4.29
C TRP A 114 -19.35 -5.15 4.72
N HIS A 115 -18.90 -5.29 5.97
CA HIS A 115 -17.82 -4.47 6.49
C HIS A 115 -16.65 -5.33 7.00
N ALA A 116 -15.44 -4.96 6.62
CA ALA A 116 -14.20 -5.60 7.05
C ALA A 116 -13.50 -4.75 8.13
N PRO A 117 -13.03 -5.36 9.23
CA PRO A 117 -12.24 -4.65 10.23
C PRO A 117 -10.87 -4.28 9.65
N VAL A 118 -10.46 -3.02 9.81
CA VAL A 118 -9.17 -2.48 9.39
C VAL A 118 -8.62 -1.52 10.45
N CYS A 119 -7.34 -1.18 10.40
CA CYS A 119 -6.72 -0.20 11.29
C CYS A 119 -6.19 1.00 10.48
N PRO A 120 -6.99 2.08 10.26
CA PRO A 120 -6.65 3.17 9.34
C PRO A 120 -5.31 3.87 9.61
N ALA A 121 -4.86 3.90 10.87
CA ALA A 121 -3.59 4.53 11.23
C ALA A 121 -2.35 3.66 10.97
N LYS A 122 -2.53 2.33 10.90
CA LYS A 122 -1.42 1.36 10.77
C LYS A 122 -1.40 0.73 9.40
N ASP A 123 -2.55 0.26 8.93
CA ASP A 123 -2.71 -0.49 7.69
C ASP A 123 -2.35 0.33 6.45
N ILE A 124 -1.98 -0.37 5.39
CA ILE A 124 -1.67 0.20 4.08
C ILE A 124 -2.85 -0.02 3.16
N PHE A 125 -3.33 1.05 2.54
CA PHE A 125 -4.47 1.02 1.63
C PHE A 125 -3.98 1.25 0.21
N CYS A 126 -3.85 0.18 -0.56
CA CYS A 126 -3.46 0.22 -1.96
C CYS A 126 -4.63 0.66 -2.84
N ILE A 127 -4.47 1.78 -3.52
CA ILE A 127 -5.50 2.37 -4.38
C ILE A 127 -5.50 1.64 -5.72
N LYS A 128 -6.63 1.03 -6.05
CA LYS A 128 -6.93 0.37 -7.32
C LYS A 128 -8.29 0.86 -7.79
N SER A 129 -8.33 2.07 -8.33
CA SER A 129 -9.58 2.66 -8.81
C SER A 129 -9.82 2.36 -10.28
N LYS A 130 -11.08 2.10 -10.65
CA LYS A 130 -11.45 2.02 -12.07
C LYS A 130 -11.48 3.39 -12.74
N THR A 131 -11.81 4.43 -11.98
CA THR A 131 -11.98 5.79 -12.50
C THR A 131 -10.75 6.65 -12.24
N TRP A 132 -9.93 6.33 -11.23
CA TRP A 132 -8.82 7.16 -10.77
C TRP A 132 -9.25 8.60 -10.47
N ASN A 133 -10.52 8.81 -10.12
CA ASN A 133 -11.05 10.13 -9.82
C ASN A 133 -10.56 10.59 -8.45
N THR A 134 -10.32 11.89 -8.34
CA THR A 134 -10.03 12.57 -7.08
C THR A 134 -10.84 13.87 -7.06
N PRO A 135 -10.89 14.59 -5.93
CA PRO A 135 -11.42 15.94 -5.94
C PRO A 135 -10.63 16.82 -6.92
N ASP A 136 -11.32 17.78 -7.54
CA ASP A 136 -10.70 18.78 -8.41
C ASP A 136 -10.07 19.94 -7.60
N ASN A 137 -10.54 20.12 -6.36
CA ASN A 137 -10.07 21.17 -5.49
C ASN A 137 -8.81 20.76 -4.72
N HIS A 138 -7.71 21.48 -4.94
CA HIS A 138 -6.46 21.29 -4.20
C HIS A 138 -6.22 22.31 -3.07
N MET A 139 -7.14 23.26 -2.87
CA MET A 139 -7.01 24.37 -1.89
C MET A 139 -7.23 23.93 -0.43
N GLY A 140 -7.48 22.64 -0.19
CA GLY A 140 -7.59 22.05 1.13
C GLY A 140 -6.88 20.71 1.21
N ILE A 141 -6.48 20.32 2.43
CA ILE A 141 -5.85 19.02 2.69
C ILE A 141 -6.85 17.92 2.39
N TRP A 142 -6.49 17.00 1.48
CA TRP A 142 -7.33 15.85 1.20
C TRP A 142 -7.37 14.88 2.39
N GLN A 143 -8.58 14.48 2.75
CA GLN A 143 -8.85 13.52 3.81
C GLN A 143 -9.45 12.26 3.22
N ILE A 144 -8.74 11.14 3.32
CA ILE A 144 -9.28 9.85 2.91
C ILE A 144 -9.98 9.21 4.11
N LYS A 145 -11.30 9.06 4.01
CA LYS A 145 -12.15 8.56 5.09
C LYS A 145 -12.81 7.25 4.73
N ILE A 146 -12.97 6.40 5.73
CA ILE A 146 -13.85 5.25 5.64
C ILE A 146 -15.27 5.74 5.94
N PRO A 147 -16.27 5.48 5.07
CA PRO A 147 -17.64 5.90 5.32
C PRO A 147 -18.22 5.16 6.52
N ASP A 148 -18.84 5.90 7.44
CA ASP A 148 -19.59 5.34 8.57
C ASP A 148 -21.07 5.21 8.19
N PHE A 149 -21.54 3.97 8.03
CA PHE A 149 -22.95 3.66 7.75
C PHE A 149 -23.73 3.24 9.02
N THR A 150 -23.05 3.20 10.17
CA THR A 150 -23.59 2.71 11.44
C THR A 150 -23.67 3.87 12.42
N SER A 151 -24.61 4.77 12.19
CA SER A 151 -24.89 5.96 12.99
C SER A 151 -24.82 5.74 14.51
N GLN A 152 -23.64 5.96 15.10
CA GLN A 152 -23.37 6.36 16.49
C GLN A 152 -21.87 6.66 16.65
N GLN A 153 -21.43 7.80 16.11
CA GLN A 153 -20.20 8.49 16.52
C GLN A 153 -18.92 7.64 16.66
N LEU A 154 -18.67 6.73 15.72
CA LEU A 154 -17.39 6.01 15.67
C LEU A 154 -16.41 6.79 14.78
N TRP A 155 -15.70 7.73 15.41
CA TRP A 155 -14.34 8.17 15.10
C TRP A 155 -13.92 7.89 13.64
N THR A 156 -14.32 8.76 12.71
CA THR A 156 -13.91 8.68 11.30
C THR A 156 -12.41 8.93 11.21
N THR A 157 -11.64 7.86 11.39
CA THR A 157 -10.19 7.93 11.39
C THR A 157 -9.72 8.00 9.95
N ASN A 158 -9.08 9.11 9.59
CA ASN A 158 -8.48 9.27 8.27
C ASN A 158 -7.46 8.15 8.03
N ILE A 159 -7.50 7.55 6.83
CA ILE A 159 -6.48 6.62 6.37
C ILE A 159 -5.13 7.34 6.35
N GLN A 160 -4.13 6.75 7.00
CA GLN A 160 -2.82 7.37 7.17
C GLN A 160 -1.77 6.87 6.18
N ASN A 161 -1.95 5.71 5.57
CA ASN A 161 -1.00 5.12 4.63
C ASN A 161 -1.73 4.69 3.36
N ILE A 162 -1.38 5.32 2.23
CA ILE A 162 -1.86 4.90 0.92
C ILE A 162 -0.72 4.34 0.09
N ALA A 163 -1.05 3.41 -0.80
CA ALA A 163 -0.09 2.81 -1.70
C ALA A 163 -0.59 2.81 -3.15
N PHE A 164 0.36 2.80 -4.07
CA PHE A 164 0.13 2.56 -5.48
C PHE A 164 1.08 1.45 -5.95
N GLU A 165 0.58 0.54 -6.79
CA GLU A 165 1.44 -0.45 -7.43
C GLU A 165 2.18 0.17 -8.60
N PHE A 166 3.51 0.06 -8.58
CA PHE A 166 4.34 0.52 -9.67
C PHE A 166 4.16 -0.36 -10.89
N ASP A 167 4.04 0.28 -12.05
CA ASP A 167 4.11 -0.38 -13.34
C ASP A 167 5.21 0.28 -14.20
N LYS A 168 6.06 -0.54 -14.83
CA LYS A 168 7.19 -0.04 -15.65
C LYS A 168 6.73 0.89 -16.78
N SER A 169 5.51 0.74 -17.28
CA SER A 169 4.91 1.63 -18.28
C SER A 169 4.75 3.07 -17.79
N TRP A 170 4.83 3.34 -16.49
CA TRP A 170 4.77 4.71 -15.95
C TRP A 170 5.91 5.61 -16.45
N ASN A 171 7.00 5.03 -16.97
CA ASN A 171 8.08 5.77 -17.62
C ASN A 171 7.83 6.09 -19.10
N LYS A 172 6.79 5.52 -19.72
CA LYS A 172 6.48 5.74 -21.14
C LYS A 172 5.62 6.99 -21.30
N ASP A 173 5.86 7.75 -22.37
CA ASP A 173 5.03 8.89 -22.76
C ASP A 173 4.77 9.87 -21.61
N LEU A 174 5.81 10.16 -20.82
CA LEU A 174 5.72 11.15 -19.76
C LEU A 174 5.50 12.55 -20.36
N PRO A 175 4.53 13.33 -19.87
CA PRO A 175 4.28 14.66 -20.39
C PRO A 175 5.41 15.62 -19.99
N LYS A 176 5.46 16.79 -20.65
CA LYS A 176 6.48 17.82 -20.35
C LYS A 176 6.16 18.67 -19.12
N ARG A 177 4.91 18.68 -18.68
CA ARG A 177 4.44 19.51 -17.55
C ARG A 177 3.79 18.64 -16.50
N TYR A 178 4.04 18.96 -15.23
CA TYR A 178 3.43 18.24 -14.11
C TYR A 178 1.89 18.32 -14.11
N LEU A 179 1.32 19.47 -14.53
CA LEU A 179 -0.13 19.64 -14.66
C LEU A 179 -0.77 18.65 -15.64
N ASP A 180 -0.07 18.34 -16.73
CA ASP A 180 -0.55 17.38 -17.74
C ASP A 180 -0.52 15.96 -17.15
N LEU A 181 0.50 15.62 -16.35
CA LEU A 181 0.58 14.32 -15.64
C LEU A 181 -0.57 14.16 -14.64
N MET A 182 -0.91 15.21 -13.89
CA MET A 182 -2.04 15.18 -12.96
C MET A 182 -3.40 15.00 -13.66
N SER A 183 -3.50 15.47 -14.90
CA SER A 183 -4.72 15.37 -15.69
C SER A 183 -4.96 13.96 -16.24
N GLU A 184 -3.99 13.05 -16.10
CA GLU A 184 -4.16 11.67 -16.52
C GLU A 184 -5.16 10.91 -15.64
N THR A 185 -6.08 10.20 -16.30
CA THR A 185 -6.98 9.21 -15.68
C THR A 185 -6.25 7.88 -15.48
N SER A 186 -5.12 7.91 -14.77
CA SER A 186 -4.20 6.78 -14.56
C SER A 186 -3.75 6.71 -13.09
N ALA A 187 -3.16 5.57 -12.71
CA ALA A 187 -2.57 5.40 -11.38
C ALA A 187 -1.47 6.44 -11.08
N ARG A 188 -0.57 6.70 -12.06
CA ARG A 188 0.48 7.72 -11.92
C ARG A 188 -0.08 9.14 -11.87
N GLY A 189 -1.17 9.41 -12.61
CA GLY A 189 -1.86 10.70 -12.54
C GLY A 189 -2.53 10.92 -11.19
N CYS A 190 -3.15 9.88 -10.61
CA CYS A 190 -3.72 9.89 -9.28
C CYS A 190 -2.64 10.12 -8.20
N LEU A 191 -1.53 9.38 -8.25
CA LEU A 191 -0.36 9.60 -7.40
C LEU A 191 0.14 11.05 -7.48
N SER A 192 0.25 11.58 -8.68
CA SER A 192 0.75 12.95 -8.91
C SER A 192 -0.15 14.01 -8.29
N ARG A 193 -1.47 13.80 -8.32
CA ARG A 193 -2.47 14.66 -7.64
C ARG A 193 -2.34 14.63 -6.12
N PHE A 194 -2.09 13.46 -5.52
CA PHE A 194 -1.82 13.34 -4.08
C PHE A 194 -0.53 14.06 -3.68
N LEU A 195 0.55 13.88 -4.45
CA LEU A 195 1.83 14.57 -4.21
C LEU A 195 1.68 16.08 -4.32
N TYR A 196 0.91 16.56 -5.29
CA TYR A 196 0.64 17.99 -5.48
C TYR A 196 -0.22 18.58 -4.35
N ASN A 197 -1.30 17.90 -3.95
CA ASN A 197 -2.11 18.33 -2.80
C ASN A 197 -1.27 18.42 -1.52
N ARG A 198 -0.40 17.44 -1.30
CA ARG A 198 0.53 17.40 -0.17
C ARG A 198 1.48 18.59 -0.16
N TYR A 199 2.09 18.89 -1.31
CA TYR A 199 2.97 20.04 -1.48
C TYR A 199 2.26 21.36 -1.20
N LEU A 200 1.13 21.61 -1.88
CA LEU A 200 0.38 22.86 -1.75
C LEU A 200 -0.05 23.14 -0.31
N ASN A 201 -0.48 22.10 0.41
CA ASN A 201 -1.02 22.24 1.75
C ASN A 201 0.01 21.98 2.86
N SER A 202 1.30 21.76 2.51
CA SER A 202 2.36 21.39 3.46
C SER A 202 1.96 20.22 4.37
N SER A 203 1.19 19.27 3.84
CA SER A 203 0.67 18.14 4.62
C SER A 203 1.73 17.03 4.72
N THR A 204 1.72 16.29 5.82
CA THR A 204 2.52 15.06 5.94
C THR A 204 1.69 13.77 5.82
N THR A 205 0.38 13.90 5.64
CA THR A 205 -0.60 12.81 5.59
C THR A 205 -1.50 12.92 4.35
N PRO A 206 -1.88 11.80 3.72
CA PRO A 206 -1.44 10.43 4.04
C PRO A 206 0.04 10.21 3.66
N LYS A 207 0.69 9.23 4.29
CA LYS A 207 1.99 8.71 3.86
C LYS A 207 1.77 7.96 2.54
N ILE A 208 2.61 8.26 1.55
CA ILE A 208 2.49 7.74 0.20
C ILE A 208 3.54 6.64 0.00
N TRP A 209 3.07 5.46 -0.39
CA TRP A 209 3.90 4.29 -0.66
C TRP A 209 3.80 3.90 -2.14
N ILE A 210 4.90 3.40 -2.69
CA ILE A 210 4.93 2.69 -3.96
C ILE A 210 5.25 1.22 -3.67
N ILE A 211 4.41 0.33 -4.18
CA ILE A 211 4.61 -1.11 -4.10
C ILE A 211 5.34 -1.59 -5.35
N VAL A 212 6.45 -2.30 -5.13
CA VAL A 212 7.29 -2.89 -6.18
C VAL A 212 7.21 -4.41 -6.04
N LYS A 213 6.28 -5.03 -6.76
CA LYS A 213 6.00 -6.48 -6.66
C LYS A 213 7.19 -7.33 -7.14
N ASN A 214 7.75 -7.01 -8.29
CA ASN A 214 8.69 -7.90 -8.99
C ASN A 214 10.17 -7.48 -8.89
N GLY A 215 10.50 -6.52 -8.02
CA GLY A 215 11.85 -5.97 -7.93
C GLY A 215 12.70 -6.70 -6.90
N GLN A 216 13.86 -7.18 -7.29
CA GLN A 216 14.87 -7.77 -6.43
C GLN A 216 15.55 -6.70 -5.57
N TRP A 217 15.67 -6.96 -4.27
CA TRP A 217 16.20 -6.02 -3.30
C TRP A 217 17.07 -6.68 -2.24
N THR A 218 17.87 -5.89 -1.52
CA THR A 218 18.75 -6.37 -0.45
C THR A 218 18.35 -5.77 0.89
N ILE A 219 18.49 -6.54 1.97
CA ILE A 219 18.25 -6.05 3.34
C ILE A 219 19.31 -5.03 3.78
N ASP A 220 18.87 -3.99 4.49
CA ASP A 220 19.77 -3.19 5.32
C ASP A 220 19.92 -3.89 6.68
N PRO A 221 21.10 -4.45 7.02
CA PRO A 221 21.28 -5.23 8.24
C PRO A 221 21.01 -4.45 9.53
N ASP A 222 21.04 -3.11 9.49
CA ASP A 222 20.82 -2.26 10.66
C ASP A 222 19.34 -1.94 10.92
N HIS A 223 18.44 -2.28 9.98
CA HIS A 223 17.03 -1.90 10.08
C HIS A 223 16.13 -3.14 10.20
N PRO A 224 15.49 -3.37 11.36
CA PRO A 224 14.53 -4.45 11.51
C PRO A 224 13.37 -4.24 10.55
N LEU A 225 13.14 -5.21 9.66
CA LEU A 225 12.04 -5.17 8.72
C LEU A 225 10.73 -5.46 9.45
N LYS A 226 9.84 -4.48 9.43
CA LYS A 226 8.46 -4.69 9.87
C LYS A 226 7.64 -5.19 8.67
N PRO A 227 7.07 -6.41 8.74
CA PRO A 227 6.29 -6.93 7.65
C PRO A 227 4.90 -6.30 7.59
N PHE A 228 4.44 -6.15 6.36
CA PHE A 228 3.08 -5.84 5.99
C PHE A 228 2.54 -7.07 5.28
N HIS A 229 1.39 -7.56 5.68
CA HIS A 229 0.84 -8.78 5.11
C HIS A 229 -0.28 -8.43 4.16
N ASP A 230 -0.18 -8.98 2.96
CA ASP A 230 -1.32 -9.30 2.12
C ASP A 230 -1.76 -10.75 2.39
N CYS A 231 -2.88 -11.19 1.82
CA CYS A 231 -3.46 -12.50 2.13
C CYS A 231 -2.48 -13.67 2.11
N ASP A 232 -1.65 -13.76 1.07
CA ASP A 232 -0.63 -14.80 0.86
C ASP A 232 0.79 -14.25 0.72
N THR A 233 0.94 -12.93 0.69
CA THR A 233 2.19 -12.27 0.32
C THR A 233 2.66 -11.35 1.43
N GLU A 234 3.94 -11.43 1.78
CA GLU A 234 4.56 -10.53 2.75
C GLU A 234 5.31 -9.41 2.03
N TYR A 235 5.11 -8.18 2.48
CA TYR A 235 5.77 -6.97 2.00
C TYR A 235 6.62 -6.38 3.11
N VAL A 236 7.73 -5.75 2.74
CA VAL A 236 8.60 -5.06 3.68
C VAL A 236 8.99 -3.68 3.16
N SER A 237 9.21 -2.76 4.08
CA SER A 237 9.71 -1.43 3.74
C SER A 237 11.14 -1.54 3.22
N VAL A 238 11.39 -0.90 2.08
CA VAL A 238 12.72 -0.86 1.45
C VAL A 238 13.16 0.59 1.20
N SER A 239 14.47 0.81 1.10
CA SER A 239 15.06 2.13 0.84
C SER A 239 15.04 2.44 -0.65
N GLU A 240 14.77 3.69 -1.05
CA GLU A 240 14.86 4.18 -2.44
C GLU A 240 16.26 3.99 -3.04
N TYR A 241 17.27 4.15 -2.20
CA TYR A 241 18.67 4.01 -2.55
C TYR A 241 19.14 2.65 -2.05
N PHE A 242 18.92 1.64 -2.89
CA PHE A 242 19.40 0.26 -2.75
C PHE A 242 20.93 0.17 -2.92
N SER A 243 21.66 1.06 -2.26
CA SER A 243 23.10 0.93 -2.13
C SER A 243 23.38 -0.21 -1.16
N CYS A 244 23.89 -1.33 -1.66
CA CYS A 244 24.41 -2.36 -0.78
C CYS A 244 25.51 -1.75 0.08
N ARG A 245 25.36 -1.70 1.41
CA ARG A 245 26.41 -1.14 2.27
C ARG A 245 27.73 -1.89 2.17
N HIS A 246 27.70 -3.17 1.80
CA HIS A 246 28.90 -4.00 1.67
C HIS A 246 29.77 -3.59 0.47
N CYS A 247 29.19 -3.30 -0.70
CA CYS A 247 29.96 -2.92 -1.90
C CYS A 247 29.82 -1.44 -2.28
N ARG A 248 28.97 -0.67 -1.57
CA ARG A 248 28.57 0.72 -1.85
C ARG A 248 28.01 0.96 -3.26
N ARG A 249 27.67 -0.09 -4.00
CA ARG A 249 27.02 0.01 -5.30
C ARG A 249 25.52 -0.07 -5.12
N THR A 250 24.84 0.72 -5.94
CA THR A 250 23.45 0.47 -6.24
C THR A 250 23.37 -0.82 -7.02
N HIS A 251 22.66 -1.81 -6.49
CA HIS A 251 22.38 -2.98 -7.28
C HIS A 251 21.05 -2.80 -8.00
N ASP A 252 21.12 -2.96 -9.30
CA ASP A 252 19.96 -3.11 -10.15
C ASP A 252 20.03 -4.52 -10.74
N PHE A 253 19.46 -5.47 -10.02
CA PHE A 253 19.59 -6.88 -10.40
C PHE A 253 18.66 -7.25 -11.58
N ASP A 254 17.55 -6.51 -11.74
CA ASP A 254 16.47 -6.86 -12.66
C ASP A 254 15.86 -5.67 -13.42
N GLY A 255 16.43 -4.46 -13.30
CA GLY A 255 15.95 -3.25 -13.96
C GLY A 255 14.65 -2.69 -13.39
N VAL A 256 14.05 -3.34 -12.38
CA VAL A 256 12.76 -2.90 -11.82
C VAL A 256 12.95 -1.66 -10.98
N PHE A 257 13.92 -1.68 -10.07
CA PHE A 257 14.21 -0.51 -9.23
C PHE A 257 14.89 0.63 -9.99
N GLU A 258 15.64 0.35 -11.06
CA GLU A 258 16.04 1.39 -12.01
C GLU A 258 14.83 2.08 -12.64
N SER A 259 13.83 1.31 -13.07
CA SER A 259 12.58 1.88 -13.62
C SER A 259 11.85 2.75 -12.59
N VAL A 260 11.81 2.33 -11.31
CA VAL A 260 11.23 3.13 -10.22
C VAL A 260 12.00 4.44 -10.05
N ARG A 261 13.34 4.39 -10.01
CA ARG A 261 14.18 5.59 -9.88
C ARG A 261 14.06 6.53 -11.07
N SER A 262 14.00 5.99 -12.29
CA SER A 262 13.75 6.77 -13.50
C SER A 262 12.45 7.57 -13.37
N PHE A 263 11.40 6.93 -12.84
CA PHE A 263 10.11 7.59 -12.64
C PHE A 263 10.19 8.66 -11.55
N THR A 264 10.81 8.38 -10.40
CA THR A 264 10.93 9.38 -9.32
C THR A 264 11.77 10.59 -9.70
N ASN A 265 12.88 10.38 -10.41
CA ASN A 265 13.69 11.47 -11.00
C ASN A 265 12.88 12.29 -12.01
N SER A 266 12.04 11.63 -12.82
CA SER A 266 11.17 12.33 -13.77
C SER A 266 10.12 13.19 -13.06
N LEU A 267 9.54 12.71 -11.95
CA LEU A 267 8.63 13.52 -11.13
C LEU A 267 9.31 14.78 -10.58
N ASP A 268 10.54 14.65 -10.08
CA ASP A 268 11.32 15.79 -9.58
C ASP A 268 11.61 16.79 -10.70
N ASN A 269 12.06 16.32 -11.86
CA ASN A 269 12.33 17.16 -13.02
C ASN A 269 11.08 17.89 -13.52
N LEU A 270 9.93 17.21 -13.55
CA LEU A 270 8.65 17.82 -13.91
C LEU A 270 8.18 18.84 -12.88
N GLY A 271 8.46 18.61 -11.60
CA GLY A 271 8.20 19.54 -10.51
C GLY A 271 8.99 20.84 -10.67
N VAL A 272 10.29 20.74 -11.00
CA VAL A 272 11.19 21.89 -11.20
C VAL A 272 10.90 22.64 -12.51
N ALA A 273 10.55 21.94 -13.59
CA ALA A 273 10.23 22.56 -14.88
C ALA A 273 8.85 23.25 -14.90
N GLY A 274 7.98 22.94 -13.94
CA GLY A 274 6.70 23.63 -13.75
C GLY A 274 6.90 24.97 -13.05
N THR A 275 5.92 25.88 -13.19
CA THR A 275 5.84 27.19 -12.51
C THR A 275 5.85 27.12 -10.98
N PHE A 276 5.90 25.92 -10.40
CA PHE A 276 6.04 25.70 -8.98
C PHE A 276 7.53 25.60 -8.68
N ASN A 277 8.05 26.53 -7.89
CA ASN A 277 9.41 26.44 -7.35
C ASN A 277 9.42 25.35 -6.25
N LEU A 278 9.12 24.11 -6.65
CA LEU A 278 9.22 22.87 -5.89
C LEU A 278 10.71 22.62 -5.64
N GLU A 279 11.37 23.49 -4.87
CA GLU A 279 12.79 23.34 -4.51
C GLU A 279 13.03 22.04 -3.70
N SER A 280 11.96 21.40 -3.23
CA SER A 280 11.99 20.07 -2.63
C SER A 280 11.67 18.98 -3.67
N HIS A 281 12.60 18.04 -3.85
CA HIS A 281 12.38 16.74 -4.50
C HIS A 281 11.06 16.12 -4.03
N ILE A 282 10.04 16.15 -4.89
CA ILE A 282 8.69 15.64 -4.57
C ILE A 282 8.73 14.14 -4.29
N SER A 283 9.68 13.45 -4.93
CA SER A 283 10.03 12.04 -4.73
C SER A 283 10.37 11.67 -3.29
N ARG A 284 11.00 12.57 -2.50
CA ARG A 284 11.39 12.31 -1.10
C ARG A 284 10.21 12.01 -0.16
N ASN A 285 8.99 12.31 -0.58
CA ASN A 285 7.78 12.01 0.18
C ASN A 285 7.24 10.59 -0.08
N ILE A 286 7.87 9.84 -0.98
CA ILE A 286 7.48 8.49 -1.38
C ILE A 286 8.30 7.48 -0.57
N LYS A 287 7.61 6.47 -0.05
CA LYS A 287 8.21 5.29 0.56
C LYS A 287 8.00 4.08 -0.33
N PHE A 288 8.78 3.03 -0.11
CA PHE A 288 8.74 1.84 -0.97
C PHE A 288 8.44 0.58 -0.16
N LEU A 289 7.59 -0.27 -0.73
CA LEU A 289 7.35 -1.64 -0.28
C LEU A 289 7.78 -2.61 -1.37
N ALA A 290 8.40 -3.71 -0.99
CA ALA A 290 8.73 -4.80 -1.90
C ALA A 290 8.27 -6.15 -1.35
N HIS A 291 8.02 -7.12 -2.23
CA HIS A 291 7.76 -8.50 -1.84
C HIS A 291 8.95 -9.07 -1.08
N ARG A 292 8.69 -9.72 0.06
CA ARG A 292 9.74 -10.32 0.87
C ARG A 292 10.50 -11.40 0.11
N ASP A 293 9.81 -12.16 -0.73
CA ASP A 293 10.40 -13.26 -1.50
C ASP A 293 11.33 -12.78 -2.62
N MET A 294 11.31 -11.48 -2.94
CA MET A 294 12.27 -10.86 -3.85
C MET A 294 13.55 -10.38 -3.15
N GLN A 295 13.69 -10.64 -1.85
CA GLN A 295 14.95 -10.37 -1.15
C GLN A 295 16.04 -11.29 -1.69
N ILE A 296 17.20 -10.72 -2.00
CA ILE A 296 18.40 -11.50 -2.27
C ILE A 296 19.38 -11.40 -1.08
N ASP A 297 19.97 -12.54 -0.73
CA ASP A 297 20.81 -12.66 0.47
C ASP A 297 22.25 -12.15 0.27
N LEU A 298 22.72 -12.10 -0.98
CA LEU A 298 24.14 -11.92 -1.30
C LEU A 298 24.37 -10.80 -2.31
N CYS A 299 24.73 -9.64 -1.77
CA CYS A 299 25.56 -8.69 -2.49
C CYS A 299 26.97 -9.31 -2.63
N THR A 300 27.25 -9.95 -3.77
CA THR A 300 28.53 -10.65 -4.07
C THR A 300 29.69 -9.70 -4.37
N GLY A 301 29.84 -8.61 -3.61
CA GLY A 301 30.77 -7.49 -3.88
C GLY A 301 32.10 -7.87 -4.55
N ARG A 302 32.53 -7.03 -5.52
CA ARG A 302 33.76 -7.15 -6.35
C ARG A 302 34.05 -8.57 -6.89
N GLY A 303 33.71 -8.80 -8.16
CA GLY A 303 34.53 -9.69 -8.99
C GLY A 303 35.94 -9.06 -9.16
N PRO A 304 37.04 -9.82 -9.06
CA PRO A 304 38.40 -9.28 -8.92
C PRO A 304 39.05 -8.70 -10.19
N HIS A 305 38.32 -8.25 -11.22
CA HIS A 305 38.95 -7.91 -12.51
C HIS A 305 38.31 -6.77 -13.32
N GLU A 306 38.03 -5.64 -12.69
CA GLU A 306 37.84 -4.39 -13.43
C GLU A 306 38.66 -3.31 -12.72
N ASP A 307 39.98 -3.51 -12.73
CA ASP A 307 40.92 -2.45 -12.42
C ASP A 307 40.88 -1.43 -13.56
N GLU A 308 40.75 -0.19 -13.13
CA GLU A 308 41.03 1.06 -13.83
C GLU A 308 42.03 0.85 -14.97
N LYS A 309 41.57 1.03 -16.21
CA LYS A 309 42.49 1.48 -17.26
C LYS A 309 42.89 2.90 -16.85
N GLU A 310 44.03 3.01 -16.19
CA GLU A 310 44.80 4.24 -16.19
C GLU A 310 45.10 4.54 -17.66
N ASP A 311 44.40 5.54 -18.20
CA ASP A 311 44.82 6.18 -19.44
C ASP A 311 46.11 6.94 -19.09
N ASP A 312 47.25 6.30 -19.39
CA ASP A 312 48.57 6.92 -19.41
C ASP A 312 48.55 8.05 -20.44
N ASP A 313 48.27 9.27 -19.96
CA ASP A 313 48.38 10.52 -20.71
C ASP A 313 49.85 10.96 -20.72
N ASP A 314 50.67 10.22 -21.48
CA ASP A 314 52.05 10.61 -21.80
C ASP A 314 52.02 11.81 -22.74
N SER A 315 51.91 12.99 -22.13
CA SER A 315 52.12 14.28 -22.78
C SER A 315 53.62 14.51 -22.98
N ASP A 316 54.11 14.02 -24.11
CA ASP A 316 55.45 14.27 -24.63
C ASP A 316 55.59 15.76 -25.02
N LEU A 317 56.01 16.59 -24.05
CA LEU A 317 56.48 17.96 -24.30
C LEU A 317 57.98 17.92 -24.62
N GLY A 318 58.28 17.64 -25.89
CA GLY A 318 59.60 17.84 -26.49
C GLY A 318 59.81 19.29 -26.93
N PHE A 319 60.90 19.87 -26.43
CA PHE A 319 61.47 21.18 -26.77
C PHE A 319 61.86 21.33 -28.25
#